data_AF-A3BN70-F1
#
_entry.id   AF-A3BN70-F1
#
_cell.length_a   1.000
_cell.length_b   1.000
_cell.length_c   1.000
_cell.angle_alpha   90.00
_cell.angle_beta   90.00
_cell.angle_gamma   90.00
#
_symmetry.space_group_name_H-M   'P 1'
#
loop_
_entity.id
_entity.type
_entity.pdbx_description
1 polymer ?
#
loop_
_entity_poly.entity_id
_entity_poly.type
_entity_poly.pdbx_seq_one_letter_code
_entity_poly.pdbx_strand_id
1 'polypeptide(L)'
;MLEQLRRHAAEAGEPLWGLSGPHDAPRYGDSPDACGFFNDHGGSWQSAYGDFFLSWYAGQLVGHGDRVLAVANGALGDTPVEASAKVPFMHWWHGARSRPAEAVAGFYKSGGKNGYSPVAKMFARRGCTVIVPGMDVCMNKQHRITGSSPDQLLVQIKNACRRHGARIAGENASLVVTHTSSFSRIRSNVLTAERMRPGHFTYQRMGEAFFSPEHWPAFVEFVRGVVCGEWPDEDEDRDVADNPNAMEAQPV
;
A
#
# COMPACT_ATOMS: atom_id res chain seq x y z
N MET A 1 -15.06 -3.75 22.38
CA MET A 1 -15.41 -4.24 21.04
C MET A 1 -16.73 -5.00 21.02
N LEU A 2 -16.89 -6.15 21.70
CA LEU A 2 -18.16 -6.90 21.68
C LEU A 2 -19.37 -6.08 22.16
N GLU A 3 -19.22 -5.27 23.20
CA GLU A 3 -20.31 -4.38 23.65
C GLU A 3 -20.68 -3.32 22.60
N GLN A 4 -19.68 -2.78 21.89
CA GLN A 4 -19.91 -1.82 20.80
C GLN A 4 -20.60 -2.48 19.61
N LEU A 5 -20.28 -3.76 19.34
CA LEU A 5 -20.94 -4.54 18.30
C LEU A 5 -22.41 -4.80 18.67
N ARG A 6 -22.70 -5.21 19.91
CA ARG A 6 -24.07 -5.39 20.42
C ARG A 6 -24.91 -4.13 20.27
N ARG A 7 -24.35 -3.00 20.70
CA ARG A 7 -25.01 -1.71 20.56
C ARG A 7 -25.27 -1.36 19.10
N HIS A 8 -24.27 -1.52 18.23
CA HIS A 8 -24.44 -1.24 16.80
C HIS A 8 -25.50 -2.13 16.14
N ALA A 9 -25.56 -3.40 16.53
CA ALA A 9 -26.56 -4.35 16.07
C ALA A 9 -27.98 -3.97 16.52
N ALA A 10 -28.14 -3.54 17.77
CA ALA A 10 -29.42 -3.04 18.28
C ALA A 10 -29.87 -1.76 17.56
N GLU A 11 -28.95 -0.82 17.32
CA GLU A 11 -29.22 0.42 16.56
C GLU A 11 -29.60 0.14 15.09
N ALA A 12 -29.07 -0.93 14.50
CA ALA A 12 -29.40 -1.38 13.15
C ALA A 12 -30.71 -2.18 13.05
N GLY A 13 -31.39 -2.45 14.18
CA GLY A 13 -32.61 -3.26 14.22
C GLY A 13 -32.37 -4.77 14.18
N GLU A 14 -31.11 -5.21 14.27
CA GLU A 14 -30.69 -6.61 14.13
C GLU A 14 -29.91 -7.10 15.36
N PRO A 15 -30.51 -7.11 16.57
CA PRO A 15 -29.80 -7.34 17.83
C PRO A 15 -29.04 -8.68 17.89
N LEU A 16 -29.51 -9.70 17.17
CA LEU A 16 -28.87 -11.02 17.11
C LEU A 16 -27.52 -10.99 16.39
N TRP A 17 -27.30 -10.04 15.48
CA TRP A 17 -26.02 -9.87 14.77
C TRP A 17 -24.92 -9.38 15.71
N GLY A 18 -25.30 -8.87 16.89
CA GLY A 18 -24.37 -8.33 17.88
C GLY A 18 -23.76 -9.36 18.83
N LEU A 19 -24.21 -10.62 18.79
CA LEU A 19 -23.91 -11.60 19.83
C LEU A 19 -22.45 -12.08 19.79
N SER A 20 -21.88 -12.21 18.60
CA SER A 20 -20.48 -12.60 18.36
C SER A 20 -20.00 -12.07 17.00
N GLY A 21 -18.70 -12.26 16.72
CA GLY A 21 -18.20 -12.18 15.34
C GLY A 21 -18.62 -13.40 14.51
N PRO A 22 -18.24 -13.42 13.22
CA PRO A 22 -18.53 -14.54 12.33
C PRO A 22 -17.97 -15.85 12.88
N HIS A 23 -18.83 -16.86 12.97
CA HIS A 23 -18.50 -18.15 13.59
C HIS A 23 -17.88 -19.15 12.59
N ASP A 24 -18.04 -18.90 11.30
CA ASP A 24 -17.55 -19.70 10.19
C ASP A 24 -16.30 -19.10 9.53
N ALA A 25 -15.55 -18.25 10.26
CA ALA A 25 -14.29 -17.69 9.80
C ALA A 25 -13.12 -18.70 9.95
N PRO A 26 -12.17 -18.74 8.99
CA PRO A 26 -10.98 -19.58 9.08
C PRO A 26 -10.04 -19.13 10.21
N ARG A 27 -9.17 -20.04 10.68
CA ARG A 27 -8.14 -19.71 11.69
C ARG A 27 -6.90 -19.14 11.00
N TYR A 28 -5.99 -18.60 11.80
CA TYR A 28 -4.66 -18.22 11.29
C TYR A 28 -3.94 -19.43 10.69
N GLY A 29 -3.39 -19.26 9.49
CA GLY A 29 -2.68 -20.31 8.75
C GLY A 29 -3.57 -21.16 7.85
N ASP A 30 -4.90 -21.10 8.02
CA ASP A 30 -5.82 -21.83 7.15
C ASP A 30 -5.98 -21.13 5.78
N SER A 31 -6.36 -21.91 4.77
CA SER A 31 -6.83 -21.35 3.51
C SER A 31 -8.12 -20.56 3.72
N PRO A 32 -8.35 -19.43 3.01
CA PRO A 32 -9.62 -18.71 3.07
C PRO A 32 -10.85 -19.58 2.77
N ASP A 33 -10.68 -20.59 1.92
CA ASP A 33 -11.76 -21.53 1.53
C ASP A 33 -11.95 -22.69 2.53
N ALA A 34 -11.14 -22.76 3.59
CA ALA A 34 -11.24 -23.83 4.60
C ALA A 34 -12.52 -23.73 5.45
N CYS A 35 -13.16 -22.56 5.49
CA CYS A 35 -14.39 -22.31 6.22
C CYS A 35 -15.39 -21.50 5.38
N GLY A 36 -16.63 -21.39 5.85
CA GLY A 36 -17.73 -20.78 5.11
C GLY A 36 -17.57 -19.27 4.90
N PHE A 37 -16.91 -18.54 5.81
CA PHE A 37 -17.04 -17.09 5.83
C PHE A 37 -16.40 -16.41 4.64
N PHE A 38 -15.15 -16.74 4.29
CA PHE A 38 -14.39 -16.05 3.23
C PHE A 38 -14.37 -16.80 1.88
N ASN A 39 -15.19 -17.83 1.72
CA ASN A 39 -15.28 -18.57 0.47
C ASN A 39 -15.69 -17.63 -0.69
N ASP A 40 -14.97 -17.69 -1.81
CA ASP A 40 -15.23 -16.84 -2.97
C ASP A 40 -16.57 -17.15 -3.66
N HIS A 41 -17.09 -18.37 -3.47
CA HIS A 41 -18.32 -18.87 -4.05
C HIS A 41 -19.38 -19.12 -2.97
N GLY A 42 -20.14 -18.07 -2.64
CA GLY A 42 -21.25 -18.15 -1.69
C GLY A 42 -20.84 -18.06 -0.22
N GLY A 43 -19.65 -17.54 0.08
CA GLY A 43 -19.23 -17.34 1.46
C GLY A 43 -20.05 -16.28 2.21
N SER A 44 -20.19 -16.47 3.52
CA SER A 44 -21.02 -15.64 4.39
C SER A 44 -20.62 -14.17 4.43
N TRP A 45 -19.39 -13.82 4.01
CA TRP A 45 -18.93 -12.44 3.81
C TRP A 45 -19.80 -11.62 2.83
N GLN A 46 -20.52 -12.29 1.93
CA GLN A 46 -21.44 -11.66 0.96
C GLN A 46 -22.86 -11.47 1.51
N SER A 47 -23.17 -12.05 2.67
CA SER A 47 -24.50 -11.93 3.30
C SER A 47 -24.71 -10.54 3.91
N ALA A 48 -25.97 -10.20 4.23
CA ALA A 48 -26.29 -8.96 4.93
C ALA A 48 -25.56 -8.85 6.28
N TYR A 49 -25.43 -9.97 7.02
CA TYR A 49 -24.64 -10.02 8.24
C TYR A 49 -23.15 -9.81 7.98
N GLY A 50 -22.60 -10.40 6.91
CA GLY A 50 -21.19 -10.25 6.52
C GLY A 50 -20.83 -8.80 6.20
N ASP A 51 -21.64 -8.12 5.39
CA ASP A 51 -21.45 -6.69 5.08
C ASP A 51 -21.64 -5.82 6.32
N PHE A 52 -22.63 -6.11 7.17
CA PHE A 52 -22.83 -5.43 8.46
C PHE A 52 -21.58 -5.54 9.35
N PHE A 53 -21.11 -6.76 9.61
CA PHE A 53 -20.01 -7.00 10.54
C PHE A 53 -18.70 -6.40 10.02
N LEU A 54 -18.36 -6.64 8.75
CA LEU A 54 -17.11 -6.15 8.17
C LEU A 54 -17.11 -4.62 8.01
N SER A 55 -18.27 -4.01 7.69
CA SER A 55 -18.41 -2.54 7.66
C SER A 55 -18.26 -1.93 9.04
N TRP A 56 -18.90 -2.51 10.06
CA TRP A 56 -18.73 -2.08 11.45
C TRP A 56 -17.27 -2.21 11.89
N TYR A 57 -16.64 -3.35 11.63
CA TYR A 57 -15.28 -3.64 12.04
C TYR A 57 -14.26 -2.69 11.38
N ALA A 58 -14.37 -2.45 10.07
CA ALA A 58 -13.59 -1.44 9.37
C ALA A 58 -13.87 -0.02 9.90
N GLY A 59 -15.12 0.27 10.24
CA GLY A 59 -15.53 1.53 10.87
C GLY A 59 -14.86 1.77 12.22
N GLN A 60 -14.66 0.72 13.03
CA GLN A 60 -13.93 0.83 14.29
C GLN A 60 -12.48 1.27 14.09
N LEU A 61 -11.80 0.72 13.08
CA LEU A 61 -10.43 1.13 12.72
C LEU A 61 -10.36 2.61 12.31
N VAL A 62 -11.26 3.03 11.41
CA VAL A 62 -11.32 4.42 10.95
C VAL A 62 -11.62 5.38 12.10
N GLY A 63 -12.60 5.06 12.94
CA GLY A 63 -12.97 5.87 14.10
C GLY A 63 -11.85 5.93 15.15
N HIS A 64 -11.11 4.84 15.35
CA HIS A 64 -9.94 4.84 16.23
C HIS A 64 -8.85 5.77 15.70
N GLY A 65 -8.46 5.63 14.42
CA GLY A 65 -7.44 6.47 13.80
C GLY A 65 -7.81 7.95 13.85
N ASP A 66 -9.09 8.28 13.61
CA ASP A 66 -9.57 9.66 13.69
C ASP A 66 -9.42 10.27 15.08
N ARG A 67 -9.74 9.52 16.15
CA ARG A 67 -9.60 9.99 17.54
C ARG A 67 -8.13 10.16 17.93
N VAL A 68 -7.27 9.20 17.58
CA VAL A 68 -5.84 9.27 17.89
C VAL A 68 -5.20 10.48 17.20
N LEU A 69 -5.48 10.68 15.90
CA LEU A 69 -4.94 11.83 15.17
C LEU A 69 -5.54 13.16 15.64
N ALA A 70 -6.79 13.18 16.10
CA ALA A 70 -7.35 14.39 16.73
C ALA A 70 -6.55 14.81 17.96
N VAL A 71 -6.22 13.85 18.84
CA VAL A 71 -5.44 14.12 20.05
C VAL A 71 -4.00 14.51 19.68
N ALA A 72 -3.38 13.82 18.73
CA ALA A 72 -2.03 14.13 18.27
C ALA A 72 -1.95 15.54 17.68
N ASN A 73 -2.87 15.92 16.79
CA ASN A 73 -2.90 17.27 16.22
C ASN A 73 -3.15 18.34 17.31
N GLY A 74 -4.01 18.06 18.30
CA GLY A 74 -4.21 18.95 19.43
C GLY A 74 -2.96 19.16 20.29
N ALA A 75 -2.16 18.09 20.48
CA ALA A 75 -0.92 18.15 21.25
C ALA A 75 0.22 18.83 20.48
N LEU A 76 0.28 18.66 19.15
CA LEU A 76 1.30 19.26 18.30
C LEU A 76 0.98 20.74 17.96
N GLY A 77 -0.28 21.14 17.99
CA GLY A 77 -0.70 22.52 17.74
C GLY A 77 -0.16 23.06 16.41
N ASP A 78 0.46 24.24 16.46
CA ASP A 78 1.06 24.90 15.29
C ASP A 78 2.53 24.51 15.05
N THR A 79 3.01 23.45 15.71
CA THR A 79 4.38 22.97 15.50
C THR A 79 4.53 22.54 14.02
N PRO A 80 5.61 22.94 13.32
CA PRO A 80 5.82 22.63 11.90
C PRO A 80 6.27 21.17 11.70
N VAL A 81 5.46 20.21 12.15
CA VAL A 81 5.69 18.77 12.01
C VAL A 81 4.59 18.13 11.18
N GLU A 82 4.97 17.21 10.31
CA GLU A 82 4.02 16.41 9.54
C GLU A 82 3.71 15.09 10.26
N ALA A 83 2.44 14.87 10.58
CA ALA A 83 1.99 13.58 11.08
C ALA A 83 1.86 12.58 9.91
N SER A 84 2.35 11.37 10.10
CA SER A 84 2.20 10.27 9.15
C SER A 84 1.72 9.00 9.85
N ALA A 85 0.99 8.17 9.12
CA ALA A 85 0.43 6.92 9.60
C ALA A 85 0.58 5.82 8.55
N LYS A 86 1.00 4.64 9.01
CA LYS A 86 1.28 3.48 8.14
C LYS A 86 0.04 2.60 7.99
N VAL A 87 -0.26 2.23 6.75
CA VAL A 87 -1.28 1.22 6.43
C VAL A 87 -0.62 -0.13 6.19
N PRO A 88 -1.31 -1.25 6.48
CA PRO A 88 -0.80 -2.57 6.16
C PRO A 88 -0.86 -2.82 4.64
N PHE A 89 0.13 -3.53 4.13
CA PHE A 89 0.23 -3.93 2.73
C PHE A 89 -0.05 -5.43 2.59
N MET A 90 -1.30 -5.81 2.87
CA MET A 90 -1.78 -7.19 2.88
C MET A 90 -1.97 -7.73 1.45
N HIS A 91 -0.88 -7.90 0.71
CA HIS A 91 -0.93 -8.28 -0.71
C HIS A 91 -1.30 -9.75 -0.92
N TRP A 92 -1.09 -10.61 0.07
CA TRP A 92 -1.52 -12.01 0.03
C TRP A 92 -3.05 -12.09 0.06
N TRP A 93 -3.62 -12.98 -0.77
CA TRP A 93 -5.06 -13.10 -1.00
C TRP A 93 -5.76 -11.84 -1.53
N HIS A 94 -5.03 -10.82 -2.01
CA HIS A 94 -5.62 -9.63 -2.65
C HIS A 94 -6.43 -9.98 -3.92
N GLY A 95 -5.99 -11.02 -4.64
CA GLY A 95 -6.64 -11.52 -5.84
C GLY A 95 -7.92 -12.32 -5.57
N ALA A 96 -8.16 -12.76 -4.32
CA ALA A 96 -9.41 -13.42 -3.94
C ALA A 96 -10.56 -12.40 -3.93
N ARG A 97 -11.79 -12.84 -4.23
CA ARG A 97 -12.96 -11.93 -4.20
C ARG A 97 -13.22 -11.46 -2.78
N SER A 98 -13.05 -12.32 -1.77
CA SER A 98 -13.31 -12.00 -0.38
C SER A 98 -12.24 -11.11 0.28
N ARG A 99 -11.03 -11.04 -0.30
CA ARG A 99 -9.87 -10.27 0.21
C ARG A 99 -9.67 -10.45 1.73
N PRO A 100 -9.53 -11.70 2.18
CA PRO A 100 -9.62 -12.05 3.60
C PRO A 100 -8.55 -11.34 4.43
N ALA A 101 -7.32 -11.23 3.92
CA ALA A 101 -6.22 -10.58 4.62
C ALA A 101 -6.45 -9.07 4.84
N GLU A 102 -7.00 -8.36 3.84
CA GLU A 102 -7.41 -6.96 3.98
C GLU A 102 -8.59 -6.84 4.96
N ALA A 103 -9.61 -7.70 4.83
CA ALA A 103 -10.82 -7.65 5.64
C ALA A 103 -10.54 -7.86 7.13
N VAL A 104 -9.75 -8.87 7.50
CA VAL A 104 -9.36 -9.12 8.90
C VAL A 104 -8.44 -8.04 9.46
N ALA A 105 -7.70 -7.34 8.60
CA ALA A 105 -6.90 -6.17 8.98
C ALA A 105 -7.74 -4.88 9.12
N GLY A 106 -9.06 -4.96 8.89
CA GLY A 106 -9.98 -3.82 9.01
C GLY A 106 -10.18 -3.00 7.73
N PHE A 107 -9.75 -3.52 6.57
CA PHE A 107 -9.93 -2.89 5.26
C PHE A 107 -10.99 -3.64 4.47
N TYR A 108 -12.21 -3.11 4.47
CA TYR A 108 -13.36 -3.77 3.85
C TYR A 108 -13.97 -2.95 2.71
N LYS A 109 -14.39 -3.65 1.65
CA LYS A 109 -14.94 -3.08 0.41
C LYS A 109 -16.47 -3.10 0.39
N SER A 110 -17.12 -2.36 1.28
CA SER A 110 -18.59 -2.26 1.30
C SER A 110 -19.12 -1.68 -0.03
N GLY A 111 -20.15 -2.32 -0.59
CA GLY A 111 -20.77 -1.92 -1.87
C GLY A 111 -19.82 -1.92 -3.06
N GLY A 112 -18.76 -2.75 -3.05
CA GLY A 112 -17.77 -2.84 -4.12
C GLY A 112 -16.83 -1.64 -4.23
N LYS A 113 -16.88 -0.71 -3.27
CA LYS A 113 -16.00 0.46 -3.23
C LYS A 113 -14.63 0.09 -2.69
N ASN A 114 -13.61 0.86 -3.06
CA ASN A 114 -12.24 0.65 -2.59
C ASN A 114 -12.15 0.76 -1.06
N GLY A 115 -11.78 -0.33 -0.38
CA GLY A 115 -11.74 -0.43 1.09
C GLY A 115 -10.69 0.44 1.80
N TYR A 116 -9.73 1.01 1.07
CA TYR A 116 -8.80 2.01 1.63
C TYR A 116 -9.37 3.43 1.60
N SER A 117 -10.48 3.66 0.87
CA SER A 117 -11.07 5.02 0.73
C SER A 117 -11.46 5.65 2.07
N PRO A 118 -12.13 4.94 3.01
CA PRO A 118 -12.48 5.53 4.30
C PRO A 118 -11.25 5.96 5.12
N VAL A 119 -10.19 5.15 5.10
CA VAL A 119 -8.93 5.44 5.78
C VAL A 119 -8.21 6.63 5.13
N ALA A 120 -8.10 6.65 3.80
CA ALA A 120 -7.51 7.77 3.07
C ALA A 120 -8.29 9.08 3.30
N LYS A 121 -9.63 9.03 3.32
CA LYS A 121 -10.48 10.19 3.64
C LYS A 121 -10.23 10.70 5.06
N MET A 122 -10.12 9.79 6.02
CA MET A 122 -9.84 10.13 7.42
C MET A 122 -8.46 10.79 7.56
N PHE A 123 -7.42 10.22 6.94
CA PHE A 123 -6.07 10.79 6.95
C PHE A 123 -6.01 12.17 6.28
N ALA A 124 -6.63 12.34 5.11
CA ALA A 124 -6.72 13.64 4.44
C ALA A 124 -7.37 14.71 5.33
N ARG A 125 -8.49 14.37 5.98
CA ARG A 125 -9.18 15.29 6.91
C ARG A 125 -8.31 15.69 8.11
N ARG A 126 -7.45 14.80 8.57
CA ARG A 126 -6.52 15.04 9.70
C ARG A 126 -5.17 15.62 9.26
N GLY A 127 -4.97 15.89 7.97
CA GLY A 127 -3.68 16.37 7.44
C GLY A 127 -2.55 15.35 7.57
N CYS A 128 -2.89 14.05 7.71
CA CYS A 128 -1.94 12.98 7.95
C CYS A 128 -1.50 12.31 6.63
N THR A 129 -0.19 12.13 6.46
CA THR A 129 0.40 11.44 5.31
C THR A 129 0.32 9.92 5.45
N VAL A 130 -0.09 9.24 4.38
CA VAL A 130 -0.21 7.77 4.37
C VAL A 130 1.13 7.14 4.01
N ILE A 131 1.73 6.40 4.94
CA ILE A 131 2.91 5.59 4.65
C ILE A 131 2.44 4.28 4.00
N VAL A 132 2.88 4.08 2.75
CA VAL A 132 2.60 2.88 1.96
C VAL A 132 3.87 2.02 1.91
N PRO A 133 3.90 0.90 2.64
CA PRO A 133 5.04 -0.01 2.60
C PRO A 133 4.99 -0.92 1.37
N GLY A 134 6.09 -1.63 1.12
CA GLY A 134 6.17 -2.62 0.06
C GLY A 134 6.32 -2.04 -1.34
N MET A 135 6.88 -0.83 -1.48
CA MET A 135 7.19 -0.22 -2.79
C MET A 135 8.20 -1.04 -3.63
N ASP A 136 8.87 -2.00 -3.02
CA ASP A 136 9.78 -2.98 -3.61
C ASP A 136 9.11 -4.31 -3.98
N VAL A 137 7.95 -4.64 -3.40
CA VAL A 137 7.34 -5.97 -3.52
C VAL A 137 6.79 -6.16 -4.93
N CYS A 138 7.32 -7.14 -5.67
CA CYS A 138 6.74 -7.66 -6.91
C CYS A 138 6.40 -9.14 -6.76
N MET A 139 5.46 -9.60 -7.60
CA MET A 139 5.32 -11.02 -7.84
C MET A 139 6.37 -11.45 -8.85
N ASN A 140 7.45 -12.08 -8.38
CA ASN A 140 8.41 -12.73 -9.28
C ASN A 140 7.85 -14.09 -9.75
N LYS A 141 8.26 -14.56 -10.94
CA LYS A 141 7.77 -15.84 -11.50
C LYS A 141 8.14 -17.06 -10.63
N GLN A 142 9.16 -16.93 -9.78
CA GLN A 142 9.72 -18.01 -8.97
C GLN A 142 9.06 -18.18 -7.59
N HIS A 143 8.45 -17.13 -6.99
CA HIS A 143 7.80 -17.17 -5.68
C HIS A 143 6.34 -16.70 -5.76
N ARG A 144 5.49 -17.51 -6.41
CA ARG A 144 4.04 -17.28 -6.45
C ARG A 144 3.42 -17.58 -5.10
N ILE A 145 3.14 -16.54 -4.32
CA ILE A 145 2.24 -16.64 -3.16
C ILE A 145 0.80 -16.72 -3.69
N THR A 146 0.07 -17.78 -3.33
CA THR A 146 -1.30 -18.00 -3.78
C THR A 146 -2.20 -16.79 -3.49
N GLY A 147 -2.93 -16.34 -4.51
CA GLY A 147 -3.82 -15.18 -4.41
C GLY A 147 -3.14 -13.82 -4.19
N SER A 148 -1.81 -13.74 -4.23
CA SER A 148 -1.07 -12.50 -4.00
C SER A 148 -1.15 -11.55 -5.21
N SER A 149 -1.34 -10.25 -4.98
CA SER A 149 -1.38 -9.23 -6.05
C SER A 149 -0.88 -7.86 -5.57
N PRO A 150 0.43 -7.71 -5.29
CA PRO A 150 1.01 -6.48 -4.71
C PRO A 150 0.87 -5.26 -5.62
N ASP A 151 1.04 -5.39 -6.94
CA ASP A 151 0.85 -4.29 -7.90
C ASP A 151 -0.56 -3.72 -7.86
N GLN A 152 -1.56 -4.60 -7.87
CA GLN A 152 -2.97 -4.20 -7.82
C GLN A 152 -3.30 -3.54 -6.49
N LEU A 153 -2.76 -4.07 -5.38
CA LEU A 153 -2.94 -3.46 -4.06
C LEU A 153 -2.32 -2.06 -4.00
N LEU A 154 -1.11 -1.87 -4.52
CA LEU A 154 -0.45 -0.57 -4.56
C LEU A 154 -1.28 0.45 -5.35
N VAL A 155 -1.79 0.05 -6.53
CA VAL A 155 -2.68 0.89 -7.35
C VAL A 155 -3.97 1.23 -6.59
N GLN A 156 -4.55 0.27 -5.86
CA GLN A 156 -5.73 0.48 -5.04
C GLN A 156 -5.49 1.54 -3.95
N ILE A 157 -4.40 1.42 -3.19
CA ILE A 157 -4.05 2.38 -2.13
C ILE A 157 -3.80 3.77 -2.71
N LYS A 158 -2.99 3.88 -3.78
CA LYS A 158 -2.71 5.15 -4.47
C LYS A 158 -3.99 5.81 -4.98
N ASN A 159 -4.91 5.04 -5.58
CA ASN A 159 -6.18 5.58 -6.06
C ASN A 159 -7.11 6.07 -4.94
N ALA A 160 -7.13 5.39 -3.78
CA ALA A 160 -7.89 5.86 -2.62
C ALA A 160 -7.35 7.20 -2.10
N CYS A 161 -6.03 7.31 -1.96
CA CYS A 161 -5.37 8.53 -1.53
C CYS A 161 -5.64 9.67 -2.53
N ARG A 162 -5.52 9.39 -3.83
CA ARG A 162 -5.74 10.39 -4.90
C ARG A 162 -7.15 10.94 -4.87
N ARG A 163 -8.15 10.06 -4.72
CA ARG A 163 -9.56 10.46 -4.66
C ARG A 163 -9.86 11.40 -3.51
N HIS A 164 -9.17 11.27 -2.39
CA HIS A 164 -9.43 12.03 -1.17
C HIS A 164 -8.40 13.13 -0.88
N GLY A 165 -7.38 13.30 -1.72
CA GLY A 165 -6.33 14.29 -1.51
C GLY A 165 -5.37 13.94 -0.36
N ALA A 166 -5.28 12.67 0.03
CA ALA A 166 -4.30 12.26 1.03
C ALA A 166 -2.89 12.20 0.41
N ARG A 167 -1.90 12.77 1.10
CA ARG A 167 -0.49 12.64 0.72
C ARG A 167 -0.02 11.21 0.99
N ILE A 168 0.97 10.75 0.22
CA ILE A 168 1.59 9.44 0.45
C ILE A 168 3.10 9.57 0.68
N ALA A 169 3.61 8.65 1.47
CA ALA A 169 5.03 8.35 1.64
C ALA A 169 5.29 6.89 1.30
N GLY A 170 6.51 6.56 0.87
CA GLY A 170 6.88 5.20 0.51
C GLY A 170 7.83 4.55 1.52
N GLU A 171 7.69 3.25 1.69
CA GLU A 171 8.69 2.39 2.35
C GLU A 171 8.86 1.11 1.54
N ASN A 172 10.03 0.47 1.65
CA ASN A 172 10.17 -0.94 1.26
C ASN A 172 9.53 -1.85 2.34
N ALA A 173 9.27 -3.12 2.01
CA ALA A 173 8.58 -4.05 2.89
C ALA A 173 9.45 -4.44 4.11
N SER A 174 10.69 -4.88 3.88
CA SER A 174 11.70 -5.25 4.88
C SER A 174 13.01 -5.64 4.17
N LEU A 175 14.18 -5.39 4.77
CA LEU A 175 15.48 -5.84 4.24
C LEU A 175 15.54 -7.33 3.87
N VAL A 176 14.82 -8.18 4.61
CA VAL A 176 14.79 -9.64 4.33
C VAL A 176 14.14 -9.94 2.98
N VAL A 177 13.28 -9.04 2.49
CA VAL A 177 12.54 -9.14 1.24
C VAL A 177 13.13 -8.22 0.16
N THR A 178 13.84 -7.16 0.57
CA THR A 178 14.44 -6.17 -0.32
C THR A 178 15.84 -6.63 -0.76
N HIS A 179 15.95 -7.04 -2.01
CA HIS A 179 17.23 -7.32 -2.64
C HIS A 179 17.70 -6.11 -3.46
N THR A 180 18.95 -6.07 -3.90
CA THR A 180 19.43 -5.01 -4.80
C THR A 180 18.60 -4.92 -6.09
N SER A 181 18.06 -6.04 -6.57
CA SER A 181 17.10 -6.11 -7.69
C SER A 181 15.78 -5.38 -7.44
N SER A 182 15.45 -5.07 -6.17
CA SER A 182 14.27 -4.30 -5.80
C SER A 182 14.42 -2.80 -6.06
N PHE A 183 15.64 -2.27 -6.22
CA PHE A 183 15.86 -0.82 -6.37
C PHE A 183 15.22 -0.24 -7.63
N SER A 184 15.30 -0.94 -8.77
CA SER A 184 14.64 -0.53 -10.02
C SER A 184 13.14 -0.38 -9.83
N ARG A 185 12.54 -1.28 -9.05
CA ARG A 185 11.11 -1.26 -8.75
C ARG A 185 10.72 -0.17 -7.77
N ILE A 186 11.50 0.04 -6.71
CA ILE A 186 11.31 1.19 -5.80
C ILE A 186 11.38 2.48 -6.63
N ARG A 187 12.41 2.63 -7.46
CA ARG A 187 12.59 3.78 -8.35
C ARG A 187 11.39 3.98 -9.25
N SER A 188 10.88 2.93 -9.90
CA SER A 188 9.66 3.00 -10.72
C SER A 188 8.44 3.45 -9.92
N ASN A 189 8.24 2.91 -8.73
CA ASN A 189 7.10 3.23 -7.88
C ASN A 189 7.16 4.62 -7.23
N VAL A 190 8.36 5.20 -7.13
CA VAL A 190 8.63 6.55 -6.59
C VAL A 190 8.66 7.61 -7.70
N LEU A 191 9.27 7.34 -8.85
CA LEU A 191 9.47 8.31 -9.94
C LEU A 191 8.38 8.23 -11.02
N THR A 192 8.06 7.03 -11.48
CA THR A 192 7.22 6.79 -12.67
C THR A 192 5.73 6.61 -12.33
N ALA A 193 5.34 6.82 -11.07
CA ALA A 193 3.94 6.71 -10.67
C ALA A 193 3.13 7.92 -11.18
N GLU A 194 2.75 7.88 -12.47
CA GLU A 194 2.07 8.92 -13.28
C GLU A 194 0.90 9.67 -12.63
N ARG A 195 0.39 9.22 -11.47
CA ARG A 195 -0.81 9.76 -10.84
C ARG A 195 -0.65 10.14 -9.37
N MET A 196 0.43 9.72 -8.70
CA MET A 196 0.69 10.06 -7.29
C MET A 196 2.12 9.67 -6.88
N ARG A 197 3.00 10.68 -6.77
CA ARG A 197 4.38 10.55 -6.29
C ARG A 197 4.44 10.65 -4.75
N PRO A 198 5.22 9.80 -4.06
CA PRO A 198 5.47 9.96 -2.64
C PRO A 198 6.22 11.26 -2.32
N GLY A 199 5.80 11.95 -1.26
CA GLY A 199 6.48 13.15 -0.77
C GLY A 199 7.84 12.85 -0.14
N HIS A 200 7.97 11.67 0.45
CA HIS A 200 9.24 11.13 0.93
C HIS A 200 9.26 9.60 0.84
N PHE A 201 10.46 9.03 0.93
CA PHE A 201 10.69 7.59 0.98
C PHE A 201 11.60 7.25 2.17
N THR A 202 11.21 6.25 2.96
CA THR A 202 12.00 5.77 4.10
C THR A 202 12.46 4.35 3.83
N TYR A 203 13.78 4.17 3.70
CA TYR A 203 14.38 2.86 3.48
C TYR A 203 14.55 2.12 4.82
N GLN A 204 13.93 0.96 4.94
CA GLN A 204 14.00 0.06 6.08
C GLN A 204 14.96 -1.09 5.75
N ARG A 205 16.11 -1.21 6.40
CA ARG A 205 16.62 -0.47 7.56
C ARG A 205 18.14 -0.48 7.55
N MET A 206 18.78 0.46 8.23
CA MET A 206 20.21 0.36 8.52
C MET A 206 20.52 -0.88 9.37
N GLY A 207 21.64 -1.51 9.09
CA GLY A 207 22.12 -2.72 9.77
C GLY A 207 23.35 -3.27 9.06
N GLU A 208 23.94 -4.34 9.59
CA GLU A 208 25.15 -4.96 9.02
C GLU A 208 24.96 -5.32 7.53
N ALA A 209 23.86 -5.98 7.19
CA ALA A 209 23.53 -6.34 5.81
C ALA A 209 23.34 -5.12 4.89
N PHE A 210 22.85 -4.00 5.41
CA PHE A 210 22.68 -2.78 4.62
C PHE A 210 24.03 -2.15 4.23
N PHE A 211 25.02 -2.23 5.12
CA PHE A 211 26.38 -1.73 4.92
C PHE A 211 27.33 -2.77 4.31
N SER A 212 26.80 -3.89 3.78
CA SER A 212 27.64 -4.91 3.14
C SER A 212 28.29 -4.35 1.86
N PRO A 213 29.46 -4.87 1.45
CA PRO A 213 30.13 -4.46 0.20
C PRO A 213 29.27 -4.63 -1.04
N GLU A 214 28.29 -5.54 -1.02
CA GLU A 214 27.37 -5.80 -2.12
C GLU A 214 26.17 -4.84 -2.12
N HIS A 215 25.64 -4.50 -0.94
CA HIS A 215 24.40 -3.73 -0.83
C HIS A 215 24.64 -2.22 -0.82
N TRP A 216 25.64 -1.74 -0.08
CA TRP A 216 25.86 -0.31 0.11
C TRP A 216 26.15 0.45 -1.19
N PRO A 217 27.06 -0.01 -2.08
CA PRO A 217 27.29 0.67 -3.36
C PRO A 217 26.02 0.75 -4.21
N ALA A 218 25.26 -0.34 -4.31
CA ALA A 218 24.01 -0.38 -5.06
C ALA A 218 22.95 0.55 -4.46
N PHE A 219 22.88 0.68 -3.13
CA PHE A 219 22.00 1.65 -2.48
C PHE A 219 22.40 3.10 -2.80
N VAL A 220 23.70 3.42 -2.80
CA VAL A 220 24.20 4.76 -3.17
C VAL A 220 23.83 5.09 -4.61
N GLU A 221 24.02 4.16 -5.54
CA GLU A 221 23.60 4.32 -6.95
C GLU A 221 22.08 4.52 -7.07
N PHE A 222 21.29 3.71 -6.35
CA PHE A 222 19.85 3.87 -6.28
C PHE A 222 19.44 5.27 -5.82
N VAL A 223 20.03 5.79 -4.73
CA VAL A 223 19.72 7.13 -4.21
C VAL A 223 20.09 8.19 -5.25
N ARG A 224 21.26 8.08 -5.89
CA ARG A 224 21.67 8.98 -6.97
C ARG A 224 20.64 8.98 -8.11
N GLY A 225 20.19 7.80 -8.56
CA GLY A 225 19.19 7.68 -9.63
C GLY A 225 17.78 8.18 -9.28
N VAL A 226 17.45 8.30 -7.98
CA VAL A 226 16.17 8.87 -7.51
C VAL A 226 16.25 10.39 -7.32
N VAL A 227 17.38 10.90 -6.85
CA VAL A 227 17.56 12.32 -6.48
C VAL A 227 18.05 13.15 -7.67
N CYS A 228 19.01 12.66 -8.45
CA CYS A 228 19.71 13.44 -9.47
C CYS A 228 19.10 13.31 -10.88
N GLY A 229 18.16 12.38 -11.11
CA GLY A 229 17.68 12.05 -12.45
C GLY A 229 18.66 11.19 -13.26
N GLU A 230 18.26 10.74 -14.45
CA GLU A 230 19.18 10.05 -15.37
C GLU A 230 20.17 11.07 -15.92
N TRP A 231 21.44 10.67 -15.94
CA TRP A 231 22.41 11.38 -16.77
C TRP A 231 22.14 10.97 -18.22
N PRO A 232 22.26 11.88 -19.20
CA PRO A 232 22.39 11.46 -20.58
C PRO A 232 23.52 10.44 -20.64
N ASP A 233 23.27 9.29 -21.25
CA ASP A 233 24.34 8.33 -21.50
C ASP A 233 25.42 9.06 -22.32
N GLU A 234 26.61 9.25 -21.75
CA GLU A 234 27.76 9.91 -22.41
C GLU A 234 28.26 9.12 -23.65
N ASP A 235 27.57 8.02 -24.00
CA ASP A 235 27.83 7.18 -25.15
C ASP A 235 27.01 7.58 -26.40
N GLU A 236 25.95 8.42 -26.30
CA GLU A 236 25.22 8.89 -27.50
C GLU A 236 25.94 10.04 -28.24
N ASP A 237 26.85 10.76 -27.59
CA ASP A 237 27.60 11.87 -28.21
C ASP A 237 28.92 11.44 -28.88
N ARG A 238 29.30 10.15 -28.81
CA ARG A 238 30.54 9.66 -29.44
C ARG A 238 30.37 9.21 -30.89
N ASP A 239 29.15 8.93 -31.34
CA ASP A 239 28.90 8.42 -32.70
C ASP A 239 28.67 9.52 -33.75
N VAL A 240 28.68 10.81 -33.38
CA VAL A 240 28.55 11.93 -34.33
C VAL A 240 29.91 12.55 -34.71
N ALA A 241 30.97 12.27 -33.94
CA ALA A 241 32.28 12.90 -34.16
C ALA A 241 33.18 12.16 -35.16
N ASP A 242 32.81 10.96 -35.63
CA ASP A 242 33.71 10.10 -36.42
C ASP A 242 33.10 9.65 -37.76
N ASN A 243 32.31 10.53 -38.40
CA ASN A 243 31.87 10.32 -39.78
C ASN A 243 32.63 11.25 -40.76
N PRO A 244 33.77 10.80 -41.34
CA PRO A 244 34.58 11.61 -42.25
C PRO A 244 33.96 11.85 -43.65
N ASN A 245 32.68 11.54 -43.88
CA ASN A 245 32.02 11.70 -45.18
C ASN A 245 30.99 12.84 -45.27
N ALA A 246 30.94 13.75 -44.30
CA ALA A 246 30.07 14.93 -44.36
C ALA A 246 30.78 16.18 -44.92
N MET A 247 31.49 16.06 -46.03
CA MET A 247 31.91 17.21 -46.84
C MET A 247 31.86 16.83 -48.32
N GLU A 248 30.76 17.21 -48.98
CA GLU A 248 30.74 17.81 -50.33
C GLU A 248 29.31 17.79 -50.87
N ALA A 249 28.66 18.96 -50.92
CA ALA A 249 27.91 19.44 -52.10
C ALA A 249 27.16 20.75 -51.76
N GLN A 250 27.75 21.87 -52.16
CA GLN A 250 27.07 23.07 -52.69
C GLN A 250 28.04 23.73 -53.69
N PRO A 251 27.61 24.57 -54.65
CA PRO A 251 26.28 24.73 -55.27
C PRO A 251 26.34 24.78 -56.82
N VAL A 252 25.20 24.57 -57.51
CA VAL A 252 24.67 25.41 -58.62
C VAL A 252 23.16 25.32 -58.60
#